data_AF-A0A401SUZ2-F1
#
_entry.id   AF-A0A401SUZ2-F1
#
_cell.length_a   1.000
_cell.length_b   1.000
_cell.length_c   1.000
_cell.angle_alpha   90.00
_cell.angle_beta   90.00
_cell.angle_gamma   90.00
#
_symmetry.space_group_name_H-M   'P 1'
#
loop_
_entity.id
_entity.type
_entity.pdbx_description
1 polymer ?
#
loop_
_entity_poly.entity_id
_entity_poly.type
_entity_poly.pdbx_seq_one_letter_code
_entity_poly.pdbx_strand_id
1 'polypeptide(L)'
;MLGHRDPRGAGDTAGGPEDRLPRCRGDDSRDAVPANREARYWRQLMAASNVESTDRAIQSTFKLPEGIKSKVVDPGNPKLVKREEKNVKLTPSAFIKEMSLDTKQKLASTHEMYLPSVIELLDMTETTLQKFSMLDTDRPIFQPFPSEIVFQNYEPFETYEVPLILRNLDQVPRMVKVIQEDSPYFRIICPTDVGRKVAPGMTTTYKLLFKPGENKDYIHELICVTEREKFLVPVKAIGARAILDFPDFINFSTCPVKYNTQKILLIRNIGKRETKFTLQTQKPFLVDPIHGNLEVGESIQVLVEFTPQRTGDYSEDLILHLDTG
;
A
#
# COMPACT_ATOMS: atom_id res chain seq x y z
N MET A 1 77.58 43.70 61.49
CA MET A 1 76.32 44.06 60.82
C MET A 1 76.06 43.06 59.71
N LEU A 2 74.77 42.81 59.49
CA LEU A 2 74.17 41.76 58.68
C LEU A 2 74.76 41.56 57.26
N GLY A 3 75.04 40.29 56.95
CA GLY A 3 74.47 39.58 55.79
C GLY A 3 75.06 39.83 54.41
N HIS A 4 75.87 38.89 53.91
CA HIS A 4 75.55 38.14 52.68
C HIS A 4 76.48 36.91 52.55
N ARG A 5 75.88 35.73 52.39
CA ARG A 5 76.57 34.46 52.14
C ARG A 5 76.78 34.28 50.64
N ASP A 6 78.04 34.18 50.25
CA ASP A 6 78.55 33.32 49.18
C ASP A 6 78.32 31.83 49.54
N PRO A 7 78.45 30.80 48.64
CA PRO A 7 79.44 30.77 47.55
C PRO A 7 79.16 29.89 46.29
N ARG A 8 80.11 30.01 45.35
CA ARG A 8 80.76 28.94 44.53
C ARG A 8 80.01 28.28 43.37
N GLY A 9 80.63 28.46 42.20
CA GLY A 9 80.40 27.65 40.99
C GLY A 9 81.34 26.45 40.85
N ALA A 10 80.93 25.57 39.93
CA ALA A 10 81.64 24.55 39.14
C ALA A 10 80.59 24.07 38.10
N GLY A 11 80.81 24.02 36.79
CA GLY A 11 81.80 23.23 36.05
C GLY A 11 81.07 22.09 35.30
N ASP A 12 81.19 22.09 33.96
CA ASP A 12 80.60 21.19 32.93
C ASP A 12 80.65 19.67 33.28
N THR A 13 79.81 18.74 32.78
CA THR A 13 79.57 18.36 31.37
C THR A 13 78.52 17.23 31.29
N ALA A 14 77.72 17.20 30.22
CA ALA A 14 77.14 16.05 29.47
C ALA A 14 76.35 14.90 30.15
N GLY A 15 75.15 14.64 29.60
CA GLY A 15 74.50 13.31 29.57
C GLY A 15 72.99 13.29 29.91
N GLY A 16 72.12 13.09 28.91
CA GLY A 16 70.67 12.83 29.11
C GLY A 16 70.37 11.43 29.69
N PRO A 17 69.09 10.97 29.77
CA PRO A 17 67.84 11.57 29.29
C PRO A 17 66.82 11.88 30.41
N GLU A 18 65.98 12.90 30.20
CA GLU A 18 64.81 13.20 31.04
C GLU A 18 63.60 12.34 30.65
N ASP A 19 63.01 11.72 31.67
CA ASP A 19 61.64 11.18 31.69
C ASP A 19 60.63 12.23 31.22
N ARG A 20 60.02 12.00 30.05
CA ARG A 20 58.76 12.64 29.67
C ARG A 20 57.67 11.60 29.55
N LEU A 21 56.74 11.70 30.50
CA LEU A 21 55.36 11.23 30.42
C LEU A 21 54.80 11.39 28.98
N PRO A 22 54.32 10.31 28.34
CA PRO A 22 53.62 10.45 27.07
C PRO A 22 52.24 11.05 27.31
N ARG A 23 52.03 12.28 26.81
CA ARG A 23 50.69 12.79 26.52
C ARG A 23 50.02 11.81 25.56
N CYS A 24 48.95 11.17 26.01
CA CYS A 24 48.04 10.43 25.15
C CYS A 24 47.56 11.37 24.03
N ARG A 25 48.09 11.20 22.82
CA ARG A 25 47.36 11.55 21.60
C ARG A 25 46.22 10.55 21.52
N GLY A 26 45.02 10.96 21.91
CA GLY A 26 43.82 10.27 21.48
C GLY A 26 43.72 10.42 19.97
N ASP A 27 43.95 9.32 19.26
CA ASP A 27 43.49 9.14 17.89
C ASP A 27 41.97 9.34 17.88
N ASP A 28 41.52 10.55 17.54
CA ASP A 28 40.13 10.84 17.20
C ASP A 28 39.92 10.40 15.74
N SER A 29 40.12 9.09 15.49
CA SER A 29 39.75 8.41 14.24
C SER A 29 38.24 8.23 14.22
N ARG A 30 37.52 9.35 14.04
CA ARG A 30 36.11 9.29 13.66
C ARG A 30 36.06 8.79 12.24
N ASP A 31 35.76 7.50 12.09
CA ASP A 31 35.43 6.87 10.82
C ASP A 31 34.25 7.60 10.19
N ALA A 32 34.57 8.62 9.40
CA ALA A 32 33.65 9.22 8.46
C ALA A 32 33.30 8.13 7.45
N VAL A 33 32.08 7.59 7.53
CA VAL A 33 31.52 6.86 6.40
C VAL A 33 31.52 7.84 5.24
N PRO A 34 32.33 7.61 4.18
CA PRO A 34 32.46 8.59 3.12
C PRO A 34 31.07 8.75 2.49
N ALA A 35 30.63 9.97 2.15
CA ALA A 35 29.43 10.22 1.34
C ALA A 35 29.38 9.37 0.05
N ASN A 36 30.55 8.84 -0.34
CA ASN A 36 30.77 7.89 -1.42
C ASN A 36 30.23 6.46 -1.16
N ARG A 37 29.88 6.08 0.07
CA ARG A 37 29.30 4.77 0.44
C ARG A 37 27.76 4.80 0.36
N GLU A 38 27.12 5.83 0.91
CA GLU A 38 25.68 6.10 0.74
C GLU A 38 25.34 6.19 -0.75
N ALA A 39 26.05 7.04 -1.50
CA ALA A 39 25.84 7.15 -2.94
C ALA A 39 26.08 5.83 -3.70
N ARG A 40 27.01 4.97 -3.26
CA ARG A 40 27.27 3.66 -3.88
C ARG A 40 26.18 2.64 -3.60
N TYR A 41 25.72 2.54 -2.35
CA TYR A 41 24.64 1.63 -1.96
C TYR A 41 23.36 1.93 -2.75
N TRP A 42 22.98 3.20 -2.83
CA TRP A 42 21.81 3.61 -3.58
C TRP A 42 21.99 3.45 -5.09
N ARG A 43 23.18 3.70 -5.65
CA ARG A 43 23.47 3.36 -7.06
C ARG A 43 23.36 1.86 -7.34
N GLN A 44 23.85 1.00 -6.45
CA GLN A 44 23.77 -0.45 -6.62
C GLN A 44 22.33 -0.94 -6.55
N LEU A 45 21.55 -0.44 -5.59
CA LEU A 45 20.11 -0.68 -5.57
C LEU A 45 19.46 -0.20 -6.86
N MET A 46 19.77 1.00 -7.34
CA MET A 46 19.23 1.57 -8.59
C MET A 46 19.58 0.75 -9.83
N ALA A 47 20.75 0.12 -9.86
CA ALA A 47 21.18 -0.77 -10.94
C ALA A 47 20.57 -2.18 -10.85
N ALA A 48 20.26 -2.67 -9.65
CA ALA A 48 19.69 -4.01 -9.43
C ALA A 48 18.19 -4.11 -9.75
N SER A 49 17.48 -2.98 -9.76
CA SER A 49 16.13 -2.91 -10.33
C SER A 49 16.27 -2.57 -11.81
N ASN A 50 15.74 -3.38 -12.73
CA ASN A 50 15.67 -3.09 -14.17
C ASN A 50 14.74 -1.88 -14.48
N VAL A 51 15.06 -0.72 -13.89
CA VAL A 51 14.32 0.53 -13.97
C VAL A 51 14.98 1.35 -15.06
N GLU A 52 14.42 1.28 -16.26
CA GLU A 52 14.83 2.17 -17.34
C GLU A 52 14.53 3.62 -16.97
N SER A 53 15.59 4.38 -16.70
CA SER A 53 15.55 5.84 -16.78
C SER A 53 15.66 6.21 -18.25
N THR A 54 14.56 6.54 -18.92
CA THR A 54 14.61 6.99 -20.32
C THR A 54 15.14 8.42 -20.38
N ASP A 55 16.45 8.55 -20.54
CA ASP A 55 17.13 9.75 -21.02
C ASP A 55 17.44 9.56 -22.51
N ARG A 56 16.50 9.94 -23.39
CA ARG A 56 16.80 10.24 -24.80
C ARG A 56 15.91 11.37 -25.31
N ALA A 57 16.58 12.42 -25.78
CA ALA A 57 16.01 13.55 -26.49
C ALA A 57 15.14 13.07 -27.68
N ILE A 58 13.87 13.46 -27.67
CA ILE A 58 13.05 13.54 -28.87
C ILE A 58 12.72 15.02 -29.05
N GLN A 59 13.49 15.68 -29.90
CA GLN A 59 13.00 16.85 -30.62
C GLN A 59 11.98 16.34 -31.64
N SER A 60 10.69 16.48 -31.35
CA SER A 60 9.69 16.56 -32.42
C SER A 60 8.51 17.41 -31.95
N THR A 61 8.18 18.38 -32.80
CA THR A 61 7.16 19.40 -32.61
C THR A 61 5.77 18.78 -32.56
N PHE A 62 5.11 18.84 -31.40
CA PHE A 62 3.65 18.71 -31.29
C PHE A 62 3.09 19.98 -30.65
N LYS A 63 2.28 20.70 -31.43
CA LYS A 63 1.54 21.88 -30.99
C LYS A 63 0.47 21.44 -30.00
N LEU A 64 0.39 22.12 -28.86
CA LEU A 64 -0.73 21.99 -27.91
C LEU A 64 -2.05 22.37 -28.60
N PRO A 65 -3.11 21.56 -28.48
CA PRO A 65 -4.46 22.09 -28.49
C PRO A 65 -4.69 22.80 -27.14
N GLU A 66 -5.07 24.07 -27.21
CA GLU A 66 -5.53 24.83 -26.05
C GLU A 66 -6.79 24.17 -25.47
N GLY A 67 -6.77 23.90 -24.15
CA GLY A 67 -7.98 23.58 -23.41
C GLY A 67 -8.02 22.19 -22.74
N ILE A 68 -7.06 21.89 -21.84
CA ILE A 68 -7.29 20.88 -20.81
C ILE A 68 -6.89 21.50 -19.46
N LYS A 69 -7.89 21.92 -18.70
CA LYS A 69 -7.70 22.27 -17.29
C LYS A 69 -7.48 20.97 -16.53
N SER A 70 -6.23 20.66 -16.16
CA SER A 70 -5.95 19.61 -15.17
C SER A 70 -6.45 20.10 -13.81
N LYS A 71 -7.69 19.72 -13.47
CA LYS A 71 -8.18 19.86 -12.12
C LYS A 71 -7.63 18.66 -11.34
N VAL A 72 -6.38 18.76 -10.90
CA VAL A 72 -5.84 17.86 -9.88
C VAL A 72 -6.64 18.18 -8.62
N VAL A 73 -7.54 17.28 -8.25
CA VAL A 73 -8.24 17.33 -6.97
C VAL A 73 -7.29 16.74 -5.95
N ASP A 74 -6.77 17.57 -5.04
CA ASP A 74 -6.08 17.10 -3.85
C ASP A 74 -7.02 16.13 -3.10
N PRO A 75 -6.63 14.86 -2.92
CA PRO A 75 -7.39 13.96 -2.06
C PRO A 75 -7.34 14.55 -0.64
N GLY A 76 -8.49 14.93 -0.09
CA GLY A 76 -8.60 15.42 1.28
C GLY A 76 -7.90 14.44 2.22
N ASN A 77 -7.04 14.96 3.11
CA ASN A 77 -6.08 14.21 3.93
C ASN A 77 -6.74 12.96 4.56
N PRO A 78 -6.54 11.77 3.98
CA PRO A 78 -7.26 10.57 4.41
C PRO A 78 -6.81 10.12 5.81
N LYS A 79 -7.71 9.46 6.54
CA LYS A 79 -7.48 9.09 7.94
C LYS A 79 -6.62 7.83 8.03
N LEU A 80 -5.59 7.85 8.88
CA LEU A 80 -4.78 6.67 9.18
C LEU A 80 -5.48 5.78 10.21
N VAL A 81 -5.72 4.53 9.86
CA VAL A 81 -6.42 3.52 10.67
C VAL A 81 -5.55 2.27 10.81
N LYS A 82 -5.67 1.55 11.94
CA LYS A 82 -5.05 0.22 12.08
C LYS A 82 -5.84 -0.80 11.26
N ARG A 83 -5.16 -1.67 10.52
CA ARG A 83 -5.82 -2.72 9.74
C ARG A 83 -6.44 -3.74 10.70
N GLU A 84 -7.78 -3.82 10.71
CA GLU A 84 -8.52 -4.91 11.35
C GLU A 84 -8.97 -5.88 10.27
N GLU A 85 -8.48 -7.12 10.31
CA GLU A 85 -8.95 -8.20 9.43
C GLU A 85 -10.31 -8.69 9.93
N LYS A 86 -11.37 -7.93 9.65
CA LYS A 86 -12.74 -8.40 9.84
C LYS A 86 -13.27 -8.92 8.52
N ASN A 87 -13.83 -10.12 8.53
CA ASN A 87 -14.56 -10.66 7.39
C ASN A 87 -15.87 -9.85 7.27
N VAL A 88 -15.84 -8.77 6.49
CA VAL A 88 -16.96 -7.83 6.38
C VAL A 88 -18.04 -8.46 5.52
N LYS A 89 -19.18 -8.81 6.14
CA LYS A 89 -20.41 -9.13 5.40
C LYS A 89 -20.90 -7.86 4.70
N LEU A 90 -20.99 -7.89 3.37
CA LEU A 90 -21.53 -6.79 2.58
C LEU A 90 -22.97 -7.09 2.18
N THR A 91 -23.79 -6.04 2.09
CA THR A 91 -25.11 -6.17 1.45
C THR A 91 -24.92 -6.34 -0.06
N PRO A 92 -25.84 -7.01 -0.77
CA PRO A 92 -25.79 -7.11 -2.23
C PRO A 92 -25.60 -5.75 -2.92
N SER A 93 -26.33 -4.71 -2.52
CA SER A 93 -26.17 -3.37 -3.10
C SER A 93 -24.80 -2.75 -2.85
N ALA A 94 -24.22 -2.95 -1.65
CA ALA A 94 -22.88 -2.49 -1.33
C ALA A 94 -21.82 -3.21 -2.16
N PHE A 95 -21.98 -4.53 -2.33
CA PHE A 95 -21.10 -5.33 -3.17
C PHE A 95 -21.16 -4.92 -4.65
N ILE A 96 -22.37 -4.73 -5.20
CA ILE A 96 -22.58 -4.22 -6.56
C ILE A 96 -21.87 -2.87 -6.73
N LYS A 97 -22.07 -1.95 -5.77
CA LYS A 97 -21.44 -0.64 -5.80
C LYS A 97 -19.91 -0.75 -5.79
N GLU A 98 -19.35 -1.55 -4.89
CA GLU A 98 -17.90 -1.73 -4.77
C GLU A 98 -17.29 -2.30 -6.06
N MET A 99 -17.92 -3.32 -6.64
CA MET A 99 -17.46 -3.99 -7.86
C MET A 99 -17.72 -3.18 -9.13
N SER A 100 -18.58 -2.15 -9.08
CA SER A 100 -18.86 -1.27 -10.24
C SER A 100 -17.83 -0.16 -10.46
N LEU A 101 -17.04 0.20 -9.44
CA LEU A 101 -16.11 1.32 -9.53
C LEU A 101 -14.96 0.97 -10.47
N ASP A 102 -14.50 1.91 -11.29
CA ASP A 102 -13.24 1.73 -12.00
C ASP A 102 -12.03 1.99 -11.09
N THR A 103 -10.83 1.69 -11.58
CA THR A 103 -9.57 1.89 -10.85
C THR A 103 -9.39 3.35 -10.36
N LYS A 104 -9.76 4.34 -11.17
CA LYS A 104 -9.61 5.77 -10.82
C LYS A 104 -10.64 6.21 -9.79
N GLN A 105 -11.88 5.74 -9.91
CA GLN A 105 -12.96 5.99 -8.97
C GLN A 105 -12.69 5.32 -7.62
N LYS A 106 -12.16 4.09 -7.62
CA LYS A 106 -11.72 3.40 -6.40
C LYS A 106 -10.60 4.18 -5.69
N LEU A 107 -9.62 4.67 -6.45
CA LEU A 107 -8.58 5.54 -5.90
C LEU A 107 -9.14 6.85 -5.33
N ALA A 108 -10.05 7.52 -6.05
CA ALA A 108 -10.64 8.79 -5.63
C ALA A 108 -11.55 8.65 -4.38
N SER A 109 -12.16 7.48 -4.19
CA SER A 109 -13.00 7.16 -3.02
C SER A 109 -12.19 6.63 -1.82
N THR A 110 -10.87 6.55 -1.94
CA THR A 110 -10.00 6.12 -0.84
C THR A 110 -9.90 7.23 0.21
N HIS A 111 -10.71 7.13 1.27
CA HIS A 111 -10.75 8.08 2.40
C HIS A 111 -10.03 7.58 3.65
N GLU A 112 -9.72 6.29 3.70
CA GLU A 112 -9.01 5.63 4.79
C GLU A 112 -7.69 5.08 4.28
N MET A 113 -6.65 5.22 5.09
CA MET A 113 -5.32 4.72 4.84
C MET A 113 -4.88 3.82 5.98
N TYR A 114 -4.05 2.85 5.65
CA TYR A 114 -3.48 1.91 6.59
C TYR A 114 -1.97 2.14 6.71
N LEU A 115 -1.44 1.83 7.89
CA LEU A 115 0.00 1.73 8.08
C LEU A 115 0.52 0.57 7.22
N PRO A 116 1.59 0.78 6.43
CA PRO A 116 2.15 -0.28 5.62
C PRO A 116 2.83 -1.33 6.51
N SER A 117 2.90 -2.57 6.01
CA SER A 117 3.56 -3.67 6.69
C SER A 117 5.07 -3.55 6.56
N VAL A 118 5.75 -3.24 7.66
CA VAL A 118 7.22 -3.22 7.73
C VAL A 118 7.73 -4.67 7.70
N ILE A 119 8.57 -5.00 6.73
CA ILE A 119 9.13 -6.35 6.54
C ILE A 119 10.56 -6.48 7.06
N GLU A 120 11.32 -5.40 7.08
CA GLU A 120 12.73 -5.42 7.49
C GLU A 120 13.11 -4.04 8.04
N LEU A 121 13.82 -4.01 9.18
CA LEU A 121 14.48 -2.81 9.68
C LEU A 121 15.93 -2.79 9.19
N LEU A 122 16.37 -1.63 8.73
CA LEU A 122 17.70 -1.36 8.20
C LEU A 122 18.49 -0.49 9.18
N ASP A 123 19.80 -0.72 9.22
CA ASP A 123 20.69 0.14 9.98
C ASP A 123 20.93 1.47 9.24
N MET A 124 20.34 2.53 9.77
CA MET A 124 20.49 3.88 9.22
C MET A 124 21.94 4.35 9.22
N THR A 125 22.79 3.84 10.12
CA THR A 125 24.19 4.26 10.22
C THR A 125 25.02 3.81 9.01
N GLU A 126 24.55 2.81 8.27
CA GLU A 126 25.19 2.34 7.04
C GLU A 126 24.87 3.22 5.83
N THR A 127 23.70 3.86 5.86
CA THR A 127 23.11 4.53 4.68
C THR A 127 22.98 6.03 4.82
N THR A 128 23.06 6.63 6.02
CA THR A 128 22.90 8.07 6.22
C THR A 128 23.67 8.61 7.42
N LEU A 129 24.11 9.86 7.33
CA LEU A 129 24.69 10.60 8.47
C LEU A 129 23.62 11.09 9.46
N GLN A 130 22.35 11.14 9.04
CA GLN A 130 21.22 11.54 9.87
C GLN A 130 20.61 10.32 10.56
N LYS A 131 21.31 9.83 11.58
CA LYS A 131 21.06 8.53 12.23
C LYS A 131 19.80 8.45 13.10
N PHE A 132 19.21 9.59 13.43
CA PHE A 132 18.06 9.66 14.32
C PHE A 132 16.81 10.06 13.54
N SER A 133 15.74 9.29 13.73
CA SER A 133 14.38 9.70 13.39
C SER A 133 13.63 9.99 14.68
N MET A 134 12.76 11.01 14.67
CA MET A 134 11.91 11.34 15.81
C MET A 134 10.63 10.49 15.83
N LEU A 135 10.44 9.61 14.84
CA LEU A 135 9.31 8.68 14.78
C LEU A 135 9.67 7.40 15.53
N ASP A 136 8.73 6.91 16.34
CA ASP A 136 8.82 5.61 16.98
C ASP A 136 9.08 4.51 15.93
N THR A 137 9.84 3.48 16.31
CA THR A 137 10.19 2.35 15.43
C THR A 137 8.95 1.63 14.86
N ASP A 138 7.82 1.70 15.56
CA ASP A 138 6.55 1.10 15.15
C ASP A 138 5.82 1.87 14.03
N ARG A 139 6.31 3.04 13.63
CA ARG A 139 5.71 3.85 12.55
C ARG A 139 6.70 4.06 11.42
N PRO A 140 6.35 3.72 10.17
CA PRO A 140 7.24 3.94 9.02
C PRO A 140 7.48 5.44 8.76
N ILE A 141 8.68 5.76 8.28
CA ILE A 141 9.14 7.10 7.88
C ILE A 141 8.28 7.65 6.75
N PHE A 142 7.93 6.79 5.80
CA PHE A 142 7.12 7.16 4.65
C PHE A 142 5.71 6.57 4.77
N GLN A 143 4.71 7.41 4.50
CA GLN A 143 3.34 6.97 4.34
C GLN A 143 2.99 6.85 2.85
N PRO A 144 2.70 5.62 2.35
CA PRO A 144 2.24 5.42 0.98
C PRO A 144 0.76 5.73 0.83
N PHE A 145 0.41 6.49 -0.22
CA PHE A 145 -0.95 6.69 -0.71
C PHE A 145 -1.07 6.26 -2.19
N PRO A 146 -1.98 5.33 -2.52
CA PRO A 146 -2.84 4.58 -1.59
C PRO A 146 -2.01 3.55 -0.77
N SER A 147 -2.58 3.05 0.33
CA SER A 147 -1.94 2.00 1.15
C SER A 147 -1.98 0.61 0.50
N GLU A 148 -2.90 0.40 -0.44
CA GLU A 148 -3.02 -0.76 -1.31
C GLU A 148 -3.45 -0.25 -2.69
N ILE A 149 -2.80 -0.74 -3.74
CA ILE A 149 -3.17 -0.38 -5.11
C ILE A 149 -4.12 -1.45 -5.64
N VAL A 150 -5.34 -1.04 -6.00
CA VAL A 150 -6.34 -1.95 -6.57
C VAL A 150 -6.66 -1.53 -8.00
N PHE A 151 -6.37 -2.40 -8.96
CA PHE A 151 -6.89 -2.33 -10.31
C PHE A 151 -8.18 -3.14 -10.37
N GLN A 152 -9.26 -2.53 -10.83
CA GLN A 152 -10.54 -3.21 -11.01
C GLN A 152 -11.26 -2.66 -12.25
N ASN A 153 -12.12 -3.49 -12.83
CA ASN A 153 -12.82 -3.22 -14.08
C ASN A 153 -11.88 -2.84 -15.23
N TYR A 154 -10.73 -3.51 -15.32
CA TYR A 154 -9.84 -3.38 -16.47
C TYR A 154 -10.24 -4.31 -17.61
N GLU A 155 -9.82 -3.94 -18.80
CA GLU A 155 -9.88 -4.74 -20.01
C GLU A 155 -8.48 -5.26 -20.37
N PRO A 156 -8.36 -6.50 -20.89
CA PRO A 156 -7.09 -7.06 -21.34
C PRO A 156 -6.41 -6.19 -22.40
N PHE A 157 -5.08 -6.20 -22.39
CA PHE A 157 -4.19 -5.50 -23.34
C PHE A 157 -4.21 -3.96 -23.28
N GLU A 158 -5.11 -3.36 -22.51
CA GLU A 158 -5.06 -1.95 -22.17
C GLU A 158 -3.97 -1.66 -21.14
N THR A 159 -3.53 -0.39 -21.05
CA THR A 159 -2.52 0.04 -20.08
C THR A 159 -3.14 1.01 -19.09
N TYR A 160 -3.02 0.68 -17.82
CA TYR A 160 -3.53 1.48 -16.70
C TYR A 160 -2.36 2.07 -15.93
N GLU A 161 -2.54 3.29 -15.42
CA GLU A 161 -1.55 3.99 -14.61
C GLU A 161 -2.18 4.41 -13.28
N VAL A 162 -1.52 4.06 -12.18
CA VAL A 162 -1.90 4.49 -10.83
C VAL A 162 -0.70 5.16 -10.14
N PRO A 163 -0.87 6.37 -9.57
CA PRO A 163 0.18 7.00 -8.79
C PRO A 163 0.31 6.35 -7.41
N LEU A 164 1.55 6.04 -7.03
CA LEU A 164 1.96 5.73 -5.66
C LEU A 164 2.70 6.95 -5.09
N ILE A 165 2.05 7.64 -4.18
CA ILE A 165 2.57 8.85 -3.53
C ILE A 165 3.16 8.47 -2.18
N LEU A 166 4.44 8.77 -1.97
CA LEU A 166 5.14 8.50 -0.72
C LEU A 166 5.42 9.82 -0.01
N ARG A 167 4.79 10.02 1.15
CA ARG A 167 4.96 11.22 1.97
C ARG A 167 5.99 10.99 3.07
N ASN A 168 7.02 11.85 3.15
CA ASN A 168 7.96 11.83 4.26
C ASN A 168 7.31 12.41 5.53
N LEU A 169 7.14 11.58 6.55
CA LEU A 169 6.59 11.98 7.85
C LEU A 169 7.67 12.34 8.88
N ASP A 170 8.95 12.14 8.56
CA ASP A 170 10.05 12.50 9.45
C ASP A 170 10.33 14.01 9.40
N GLN A 171 11.01 14.53 10.42
CA GLN A 171 11.42 15.94 10.49
C GLN A 171 12.70 16.25 9.70
N VAL A 172 13.26 15.22 9.05
CA VAL A 172 14.53 15.28 8.34
C VAL A 172 14.32 14.82 6.89
N PRO A 173 15.06 15.35 5.89
CA PRO A 173 15.00 14.84 4.52
C PRO A 173 15.42 13.37 4.45
N ARG A 174 14.61 12.52 3.84
CA ARG A 174 14.83 11.06 3.76
C ARG A 174 14.77 10.57 2.32
N MET A 175 15.55 9.56 2.02
CA MET A 175 15.45 8.88 0.72
C MET A 175 14.51 7.69 0.81
N VAL A 176 13.77 7.48 -0.27
CA VAL A 176 12.97 6.29 -0.48
C VAL A 176 13.16 5.82 -1.92
N LYS A 177 13.13 4.50 -2.11
CA LYS A 177 13.14 3.86 -3.41
C LYS A 177 12.08 2.78 -3.43
N VAL A 178 11.30 2.71 -4.50
CA VAL A 178 10.38 1.61 -4.72
C VAL A 178 11.04 0.59 -5.66
N ILE A 179 11.02 -0.67 -5.26
CA ILE A 179 11.43 -1.81 -6.07
C ILE A 179 10.25 -2.78 -6.21
N GLN A 180 10.29 -3.59 -7.25
CA GLN A 180 9.29 -4.61 -7.55
C GLN A 180 10.02 -5.85 -8.07
N GLU A 181 9.40 -7.01 -7.97
CA GLU A 181 9.86 -8.20 -8.68
C GLU A 181 9.61 -8.05 -10.19
N ASP A 182 10.43 -8.71 -11.00
CA ASP A 182 10.25 -8.68 -12.45
C ASP A 182 8.89 -9.30 -12.81
N SER A 183 8.02 -8.48 -13.41
CA SER A 183 6.68 -8.87 -13.81
C SER A 183 6.42 -8.47 -15.27
N PRO A 184 5.81 -9.35 -16.08
CA PRO A 184 5.41 -8.99 -17.44
C PRO A 184 4.19 -8.04 -17.47
N TYR A 185 3.46 -7.94 -16.36
CA TYR A 185 2.21 -7.18 -16.28
C TYR A 185 2.37 -5.85 -15.53
N PHE A 186 3.27 -5.79 -14.56
CA PHE A 186 3.48 -4.60 -13.72
C PHE A 186 4.83 -3.96 -14.01
N ARG A 187 4.82 -2.65 -14.25
CA ARG A 187 6.03 -1.86 -14.47
C ARG A 187 5.97 -0.58 -13.67
N ILE A 188 6.99 -0.33 -12.85
CA ILE A 188 7.12 0.94 -12.15
C ILE A 188 7.87 1.98 -13.01
N ILE A 189 7.29 3.16 -13.14
CA ILE A 189 7.95 4.36 -13.65
C ILE A 189 8.37 5.18 -12.44
N CYS A 190 9.67 5.41 -12.35
CA CYS A 190 10.27 6.18 -11.29
C CYS A 190 10.29 7.68 -11.67
N PRO A 191 10.15 8.60 -10.70
CA PRO A 191 10.15 10.03 -11.01
C PRO A 191 11.52 10.53 -11.49
N THR A 192 11.60 11.75 -12.03
CA THR A 192 12.87 12.29 -12.57
C THR A 192 13.91 12.57 -11.48
N ASP A 193 13.48 12.71 -10.23
CA ASP A 193 14.28 13.03 -9.06
C ASP A 193 14.64 11.79 -8.20
N VAL A 194 14.57 10.59 -8.76
CA VAL A 194 14.86 9.35 -8.01
C VAL A 194 16.28 9.36 -7.44
N GLY A 195 16.40 8.89 -6.20
CA GLY A 195 17.66 8.87 -5.48
C GLY A 195 18.00 10.21 -4.81
N ARG A 196 17.09 11.20 -4.86
CA ARG A 196 17.17 12.41 -4.03
C ARG A 196 16.41 12.24 -2.72
N LYS A 197 16.82 13.00 -1.71
CA LYS A 197 16.12 13.06 -0.43
C LYS A 197 14.83 13.87 -0.57
N VAL A 198 13.73 13.31 -0.10
CA VAL A 198 12.43 13.97 0.01
C VAL A 198 12.41 14.79 1.29
N ALA A 199 12.16 16.09 1.17
CA ALA A 199 12.11 16.98 2.32
C ALA A 199 10.97 16.62 3.30
N PRO A 200 11.07 17.00 4.58
CA PRO A 200 10.02 16.78 5.58
C PRO A 200 8.65 17.27 5.11
N GLY A 201 7.62 16.43 5.23
CA GLY A 201 6.25 16.76 4.84
C GLY A 201 5.97 16.74 3.34
N MET A 202 6.99 16.66 2.49
CA MET A 202 6.87 16.59 1.03
C MET A 202 6.60 15.15 0.55
N THR A 203 6.19 15.04 -0.71
CA THR A 203 5.86 13.76 -1.35
C THR A 203 6.73 13.51 -2.58
N THR A 204 7.04 12.24 -2.84
CA THR A 204 7.54 11.78 -4.14
C THR A 204 6.51 10.83 -4.75
N THR A 205 6.36 10.87 -6.08
CA THR A 205 5.31 10.11 -6.79
C THR A 205 5.94 9.13 -7.77
N TYR A 206 5.71 7.84 -7.51
CA TYR A 206 5.98 6.76 -8.45
C TYR A 206 4.71 6.47 -9.24
N LYS A 207 4.84 5.97 -10.47
CA LYS A 207 3.69 5.58 -11.29
C LYS A 207 3.77 4.10 -11.56
N LEU A 208 2.76 3.35 -11.13
CA LEU A 208 2.64 1.93 -11.45
C LEU A 208 1.84 1.78 -12.73
N LEU A 209 2.48 1.21 -13.75
CA LEU A 209 1.83 0.76 -14.97
C LEU A 209 1.38 -0.69 -14.81
N PHE A 210 0.15 -0.95 -15.23
CA PHE A 210 -0.41 -2.29 -15.30
C PHE A 210 -0.92 -2.55 -16.71
N LYS A 211 -0.43 -3.64 -17.32
CA LYS A 211 -0.86 -4.13 -18.63
C LYS A 211 -1.29 -5.59 -18.52
N PRO A 212 -2.57 -5.88 -18.24
CA PRO A 212 -3.08 -7.25 -18.15
C PRO A 212 -2.98 -7.96 -19.50
N GLY A 213 -2.54 -9.22 -19.51
CA GLY A 213 -2.65 -10.08 -20.70
C GLY A 213 -4.04 -10.71 -20.84
N GLU A 214 -4.70 -10.97 -19.71
CA GLU A 214 -5.98 -11.67 -19.61
C GLU A 214 -6.83 -11.07 -18.50
N ASN A 215 -8.13 -11.37 -18.53
CA ASN A 215 -9.07 -10.98 -17.49
C ASN A 215 -9.12 -12.03 -16.37
N LYS A 216 -8.18 -11.92 -15.42
CA LYS A 216 -8.04 -12.79 -14.23
C LYS A 216 -7.42 -11.99 -13.10
N ASP A 217 -7.44 -12.51 -11.88
CA ASP A 217 -6.80 -11.80 -10.78
C ASP A 217 -5.27 -11.80 -10.87
N TYR A 218 -4.67 -10.67 -10.55
CA TYR A 218 -3.22 -10.54 -10.41
C TYR A 218 -2.88 -10.04 -9.02
N ILE A 219 -1.90 -10.65 -8.37
CA ILE A 219 -1.37 -10.23 -7.08
C ILE A 219 0.10 -9.88 -7.30
N HIS A 220 0.51 -8.74 -6.79
CA HIS A 220 1.87 -8.28 -6.85
C HIS A 220 2.18 -7.40 -5.64
N GLU A 221 3.46 -7.16 -5.38
CA GLU A 221 3.90 -6.40 -4.22
C GLU A 221 4.98 -5.41 -4.62
N LEU A 222 4.86 -4.18 -4.12
CA LEU A 222 5.91 -3.17 -4.23
C LEU A 222 6.62 -3.07 -2.89
N ILE A 223 7.94 -3.09 -2.92
CA ILE A 223 8.78 -2.92 -1.73
C ILE A 223 9.31 -1.49 -1.74
N CYS A 224 8.91 -0.70 -0.74
CA CYS A 224 9.45 0.62 -0.49
C CYS A 224 10.65 0.49 0.45
N VAL A 225 11.84 0.79 -0.05
CA VAL A 225 13.11 0.76 0.67
C VAL A 225 13.47 2.19 1.09
N THR A 226 13.54 2.42 2.40
CA THR A 226 13.98 3.67 3.01
C THR A 226 15.37 3.50 3.64
N GLU A 227 15.89 4.54 4.30
CA GLU A 227 17.13 4.44 5.08
C GLU A 227 16.96 3.58 6.36
N ARG A 228 15.73 3.42 6.87
CA ARG A 228 15.45 2.76 8.17
C ARG A 228 14.65 1.48 8.06
N GLU A 229 13.79 1.37 7.06
CA GLU A 229 12.97 0.18 6.90
C GLU A 229 12.66 -0.13 5.44
N LYS A 230 12.30 -1.39 5.21
CA LYS A 230 11.57 -1.84 4.04
C LYS A 230 10.13 -2.13 4.43
N PHE A 231 9.18 -1.64 3.65
CA PHE A 231 7.77 -1.95 3.85
C PHE A 231 7.06 -2.27 2.54
N LEU A 232 5.97 -3.01 2.63
CA LEU A 232 5.20 -3.46 1.48
C LEU A 232 4.02 -2.53 1.17
N VAL A 233 3.79 -2.33 -0.13
CA VAL A 233 2.55 -1.81 -0.69
C VAL A 233 1.95 -2.89 -1.59
N PRO A 234 0.88 -3.57 -1.16
CA PRO A 234 0.26 -4.61 -1.96
C PRO A 234 -0.41 -4.01 -3.20
N VAL A 235 -0.34 -4.78 -4.29
CA VAL A 235 -0.99 -4.49 -5.57
C VAL A 235 -1.91 -5.65 -5.89
N LYS A 236 -3.18 -5.36 -6.11
CA LYS A 236 -4.19 -6.34 -6.53
C LYS A 236 -4.84 -5.87 -7.79
N ALA A 237 -4.99 -6.75 -8.76
CA ALA A 237 -5.86 -6.56 -9.90
C ALA A 237 -7.00 -7.56 -9.79
N ILE A 238 -8.22 -7.06 -9.71
CA ILE A 238 -9.45 -7.85 -9.60
C ILE A 238 -10.00 -8.02 -11.01
N GLY A 239 -9.98 -9.26 -11.48
CA GLY A 239 -10.57 -9.63 -12.77
C GLY A 239 -12.08 -9.52 -12.77
N ALA A 240 -12.69 -9.88 -13.89
CA ALA A 240 -14.13 -9.93 -14.06
C ALA A 240 -14.76 -10.82 -12.98
N ARG A 241 -15.67 -10.22 -12.21
CA ARG A 241 -16.46 -10.91 -11.21
C ARG A 241 -17.87 -11.15 -11.70
N ALA A 242 -18.48 -12.21 -11.17
CA ALA A 242 -19.92 -12.35 -11.22
C ALA A 242 -20.54 -11.47 -10.15
N ILE A 243 -21.69 -10.90 -10.47
CA ILE A 243 -22.41 -10.00 -9.59
C ILE A 243 -23.86 -10.40 -9.69
N LEU A 244 -24.44 -10.88 -8.59
CA LEU A 244 -25.85 -11.24 -8.56
C LEU A 244 -26.67 -10.06 -8.04
N ASP A 245 -27.62 -9.61 -8.86
CA ASP A 245 -28.64 -8.66 -8.45
C ASP A 245 -29.60 -9.35 -7.50
N PHE A 246 -29.43 -9.05 -6.21
CA PHE A 246 -30.16 -9.64 -5.10
C PHE A 246 -30.64 -8.52 -4.17
N PRO A 247 -31.86 -8.56 -3.62
CA PRO A 247 -32.35 -7.50 -2.74
C PRO A 247 -31.65 -7.53 -1.37
N ASP A 248 -31.37 -6.35 -0.82
CA ASP A 248 -30.76 -6.23 0.53
C ASP A 248 -31.65 -6.75 1.65
N PHE A 249 -32.98 -6.66 1.49
CA PHE A 249 -33.96 -7.07 2.49
C PHE A 249 -35.15 -7.79 1.86
N ILE A 250 -35.60 -8.86 2.51
CA ILE A 250 -36.77 -9.63 2.09
C ILE A 250 -37.82 -9.54 3.21
N ASN A 251 -38.86 -8.74 3.00
CA ASN A 251 -39.96 -8.61 3.95
C ASN A 251 -41.15 -9.52 3.56
N PHE A 252 -41.60 -10.35 4.50
CA PHE A 252 -42.78 -11.21 4.42
C PHE A 252 -44.05 -10.59 5.02
N SER A 253 -43.93 -9.45 5.70
CA SER A 253 -45.01 -8.75 6.41
C SER A 253 -45.68 -9.63 7.49
N THR A 254 -46.98 -9.45 7.75
CA THR A 254 -47.70 -10.24 8.75
C THR A 254 -48.06 -11.61 8.18
N CYS A 255 -47.54 -12.67 8.80
CA CYS A 255 -47.78 -14.05 8.38
C CYS A 255 -48.49 -14.85 9.49
N PRO A 256 -49.42 -15.76 9.13
CA PRO A 256 -50.04 -16.64 10.10
C PRO A 256 -49.07 -17.69 10.67
N VAL A 257 -49.19 -17.98 11.96
CA VAL A 257 -48.42 -19.04 12.63
C VAL A 257 -48.82 -20.42 12.07
N LYS A 258 -47.82 -21.29 11.87
CA LYS A 258 -47.93 -22.63 11.28
C LYS A 258 -48.39 -22.66 9.82
N TYR A 259 -48.41 -21.52 9.14
CA TYR A 259 -48.71 -21.45 7.72
C TYR A 259 -47.44 -21.10 6.93
N ASN A 260 -47.26 -21.72 5.77
CA ASN A 260 -46.13 -21.43 4.90
C ASN A 260 -46.43 -20.18 4.07
N THR A 261 -45.61 -19.14 4.22
CA THR A 261 -45.64 -17.96 3.36
C THR A 261 -44.45 -18.01 2.42
N GLN A 262 -44.71 -17.83 1.13
CA GLN A 262 -43.71 -17.97 0.07
C GLN A 262 -43.50 -16.65 -0.66
N LYS A 263 -42.26 -16.38 -1.06
CA LYS A 263 -41.91 -15.23 -1.91
C LYS A 263 -40.90 -15.67 -2.96
N ILE A 264 -41.18 -15.35 -4.22
CA ILE A 264 -40.28 -15.65 -5.34
C ILE A 264 -39.43 -14.41 -5.61
N LEU A 265 -38.11 -14.59 -5.63
CA LEU A 265 -37.12 -13.58 -5.97
C LEU A 265 -36.53 -13.92 -7.33
N LEU A 266 -36.41 -12.93 -8.22
CA LEU A 266 -35.66 -13.08 -9.46
C LEU A 266 -34.22 -12.63 -9.21
N ILE A 267 -33.28 -13.56 -9.29
CA ILE A 267 -31.85 -13.28 -9.19
C ILE A 267 -31.29 -13.24 -10.60
N ARG A 268 -30.49 -12.22 -10.92
CA ARG A 268 -29.85 -12.08 -12.22
C ARG A 268 -28.34 -11.89 -12.07
N ASN A 269 -27.55 -12.57 -12.89
CA ASN A 269 -26.12 -12.29 -12.99
C ASN A 269 -25.90 -11.06 -13.90
N ILE A 270 -25.57 -9.93 -13.28
CA ILE A 270 -25.22 -8.66 -13.94
C ILE A 270 -23.70 -8.45 -14.06
N GLY A 271 -22.90 -9.43 -13.63
CA GLY A 271 -21.45 -9.40 -13.72
C GLY A 271 -20.94 -9.74 -15.13
N LYS A 272 -19.61 -9.85 -15.24
CA LYS A 272 -18.91 -10.19 -16.51
C LYS A 272 -18.40 -11.64 -16.54
N ARG A 273 -18.77 -12.45 -15.55
CA ARG A 273 -18.32 -13.85 -15.42
C ARG A 273 -19.49 -14.72 -14.94
N GLU A 274 -19.53 -15.97 -15.39
CA GLU A 274 -20.42 -17.00 -14.83
C GLU A 274 -20.07 -17.28 -13.36
N THR A 275 -21.03 -17.77 -12.58
CA THR A 275 -20.76 -18.18 -11.19
C THR A 275 -21.70 -19.24 -10.68
N LYS A 276 -21.15 -20.07 -9.80
CA LYS A 276 -21.93 -20.93 -8.92
C LYS A 276 -22.21 -20.17 -7.63
N PHE A 277 -23.46 -20.18 -7.22
CA PHE A 277 -23.88 -19.57 -5.97
C PHE A 277 -24.41 -20.60 -4.98
N THR A 278 -24.30 -20.28 -3.69
CA THR A 278 -24.90 -21.02 -2.59
C THR A 278 -25.61 -20.06 -1.66
N LEU A 279 -26.88 -20.32 -1.39
CA LEU A 279 -27.71 -19.58 -0.45
C LEU A 279 -27.76 -20.31 0.89
N GLN A 280 -27.59 -19.58 1.99
CA GLN A 280 -27.66 -20.14 3.33
C GLN A 280 -28.56 -19.29 4.21
N THR A 281 -29.50 -19.92 4.90
CA THR A 281 -30.35 -19.29 5.89
C THR A 281 -30.68 -20.28 7.02
N GLN A 282 -31.42 -19.84 8.02
CA GLN A 282 -31.81 -20.64 9.18
C GLN A 282 -33.32 -20.73 9.32
N LYS A 283 -33.81 -21.82 9.92
CA LYS A 283 -35.22 -21.97 10.28
C LYS A 283 -35.66 -20.79 11.15
N PRO A 284 -36.86 -20.23 10.96
CA PRO A 284 -38.00 -20.76 10.20
C PRO A 284 -38.00 -20.43 8.69
N PHE A 285 -36.90 -19.87 8.15
CA PHE A 285 -36.75 -19.58 6.73
C PHE A 285 -36.13 -20.76 5.99
N LEU A 286 -36.55 -20.96 4.74
CA LEU A 286 -35.98 -21.93 3.80
C LEU A 286 -35.82 -21.26 2.44
N VAL A 287 -34.90 -21.76 1.62
CA VAL A 287 -34.64 -21.27 0.27
C VAL A 287 -34.53 -22.44 -0.71
N ASP A 288 -35.08 -22.26 -1.90
CA ASP A 288 -35.00 -23.22 -2.99
C ASP A 288 -34.86 -22.50 -4.36
N PRO A 289 -33.87 -22.84 -5.19
CA PRO A 289 -32.78 -23.76 -4.91
C PRO A 289 -31.72 -23.17 -3.95
N ILE A 290 -31.08 -24.05 -3.18
CA ILE A 290 -29.95 -23.70 -2.30
C ILE A 290 -28.69 -23.40 -3.12
N HIS A 291 -28.52 -24.08 -4.25
CA HIS A 291 -27.37 -23.93 -5.15
C HIS A 291 -27.83 -23.69 -6.58
N GLY A 292 -27.06 -22.93 -7.34
CA GLY A 292 -27.31 -22.75 -8.77
C GLY A 292 -26.06 -22.31 -9.52
N ASN A 293 -26.12 -22.41 -10.84
CA ASN A 293 -25.17 -21.78 -11.76
C ASN A 293 -25.91 -20.69 -12.52
N LEU A 294 -25.25 -19.56 -12.74
CA LEU A 294 -25.78 -18.46 -13.54
C LEU A 294 -24.73 -17.99 -14.53
N GLU A 295 -25.04 -18.15 -15.82
CA GLU A 295 -24.30 -17.56 -16.91
C GLU A 295 -24.42 -16.02 -16.89
N VAL A 296 -23.56 -15.34 -17.65
CA VAL A 296 -23.61 -13.87 -17.77
C VAL A 296 -24.95 -13.44 -18.37
N GLY A 297 -25.69 -12.61 -17.63
CA GLY A 297 -27.00 -12.10 -18.03
C GLY A 297 -28.17 -13.03 -17.75
N GLU A 298 -27.92 -14.28 -17.36
CA GLU A 298 -28.95 -15.26 -17.00
C GLU A 298 -29.67 -14.86 -15.70
N SER A 299 -30.91 -15.33 -15.55
CA SER A 299 -31.69 -15.13 -14.33
C SER A 299 -32.33 -16.43 -13.87
N ILE A 300 -32.45 -16.59 -12.55
CA ILE A 300 -33.10 -17.73 -11.90
C ILE A 300 -34.12 -17.22 -10.88
N GLN A 301 -35.20 -17.98 -10.70
CA GLN A 301 -36.15 -17.74 -9.63
C GLN A 301 -35.73 -18.52 -8.38
N VAL A 302 -35.63 -17.81 -7.26
CA VAL A 302 -35.41 -18.40 -5.94
C VAL A 302 -36.64 -18.19 -5.08
N LEU A 303 -37.18 -19.31 -4.62
CA LEU A 303 -38.27 -19.36 -3.66
C LEU A 303 -37.69 -19.21 -2.25
N VAL A 304 -38.17 -18.21 -1.52
CA VAL A 304 -37.91 -18.06 -0.08
C VAL A 304 -39.21 -18.39 0.64
N GLU A 305 -39.14 -19.33 1.57
CA GLU A 305 -40.27 -19.81 2.35
C GLU A 305 -40.08 -19.41 3.82
N PHE A 306 -41.19 -19.10 4.48
CA PHE A 306 -41.23 -18.74 5.89
C PHE A 306 -42.38 -19.45 6.58
N THR A 307 -42.06 -20.29 7.58
CA THR A 307 -43.05 -21.04 8.35
C THR A 307 -42.86 -20.84 9.87
N PRO A 308 -43.44 -19.77 10.45
CA PRO A 308 -43.28 -19.47 11.87
C PRO A 308 -44.01 -20.49 12.76
N GLN A 309 -43.36 -20.94 13.83
CA GLN A 309 -43.96 -21.91 14.78
C GLN A 309 -44.65 -21.27 15.98
N ARG A 310 -44.29 -20.01 16.27
CA ARG A 310 -44.83 -19.24 17.40
C ARG A 310 -45.11 -17.82 16.91
N THR A 311 -45.91 -17.09 17.66
CA THR A 311 -46.11 -15.65 17.46
C THR A 311 -44.86 -14.89 17.85
N GLY A 312 -44.44 -13.92 17.03
CA GLY A 312 -43.31 -13.05 17.32
C GLY A 312 -42.70 -12.48 16.04
N ASP A 313 -41.72 -11.60 16.21
CA ASP A 313 -40.92 -11.07 15.11
C ASP A 313 -39.78 -12.03 14.79
N TYR A 314 -39.53 -12.24 13.49
CA TYR A 314 -38.47 -13.11 12.99
C TYR A 314 -37.57 -12.33 12.05
N SER A 315 -36.26 -12.42 12.24
CA SER A 315 -35.24 -11.82 11.39
C SER A 315 -34.03 -12.74 11.37
N GLU A 316 -33.60 -13.12 10.18
CA GLU A 316 -32.43 -13.98 9.96
C GLU A 316 -31.67 -13.53 8.72
N ASP A 317 -30.38 -13.84 8.68
CA ASP A 317 -29.53 -13.57 7.53
C ASP A 317 -29.83 -14.58 6.40
N LEU A 318 -29.90 -14.09 5.17
CA LEU A 318 -29.75 -14.90 3.97
C LEU A 318 -28.38 -14.61 3.36
N ILE A 319 -27.46 -15.54 3.52
CA ILE A 319 -26.06 -15.38 3.11
C ILE A 319 -25.89 -15.96 1.71
N LEU A 320 -25.43 -15.11 0.80
CA LEU A 320 -25.04 -15.48 -0.56
C LEU A 320 -23.54 -15.73 -0.60
N HIS A 321 -23.14 -16.96 -0.92
CA HIS A 321 -21.76 -17.33 -1.20
C HIS A 321 -21.58 -17.46 -2.71
N LEU A 322 -20.60 -16.75 -3.25
CA LEU A 322 -20.24 -16.82 -4.67
C LEU A 322 -18.90 -17.52 -4.83
N ASP A 323 -18.83 -18.45 -5.78
CA ASP A 323 -17.56 -19.01 -6.25
C ASP A 323 -16.93 -18.01 -7.24
N THR A 324 -16.53 -16.85 -6.73
CA THR A 324 -15.75 -15.90 -7.52
C THR A 324 -14.29 -16.14 -7.22
N GLY A 325 -13.63 -16.91 -8.10
CA GLY A 325 -12.18 -16.90 -8.41
C GLY A 325 -11.22 -16.69 -7.26
#